data_AF-A0A6I3T1K0-F1
#
_entry.id   AF-A0A6I3T1K0-F1
#
_cell.length_a   1.000
_cell.length_b   1.000
_cell.length_c   1.000
_cell.angle_alpha   90.00
_cell.angle_beta   90.00
_cell.angle_gamma   90.00
#
_symmetry.space_group_name_H-M   'P 1'
#
loop_
_entity.id
_entity.type
_entity.pdbx_description
1 polymer ?
#
loop_
_entity_poly.entity_id
_entity_poly.type
_entity_poly.pdbx_seq_one_letter_code
_entity_poly.pdbx_strand_id
1 'polypeptide(L)'
;MPRKAACLAVAAMLQCLGPASLGQPAIAAPASDAAAYIARQGWTPFDSKVRPRMPAGDLAPLMYYRQGSAVPSCALLARRAGGLDFFEILAAEPGEDYPHCSAIHDGASFPFAGKSYLVVPYTSRDTRDESYTAFFYLSTGKDGRHAVENALNDAVAPGLGRLAASDGIRGAKADLIRRSEPALQLLERDFIADGGKAFAILKDKAGHRCTFVVETKGDLARYGSELFGGGRCRGVLASGRFDTPAATYFLGLFRADGPATKLALFAVPKSGGAAQAEPGLAAEALRAGRTGDIRTAKAFLRRATASHSPQ
;
A
#
# COMPACT_ATOMS: atom_id res chain seq x y z
N MET A 1 -22.48 -67.85 -10.54
CA MET A 1 -22.82 -67.91 -9.10
C MET A 1 -22.03 -66.83 -8.37
N PRO A 2 -22.60 -66.15 -7.35
CA PRO A 2 -23.34 -64.90 -7.54
C PRO A 2 -22.61 -63.63 -7.06
N ARG A 3 -23.11 -62.49 -7.59
CA ARG A 3 -22.99 -61.13 -7.03
C ARG A 3 -23.47 -61.08 -5.58
N LYS A 4 -22.88 -60.17 -4.78
CA LYS A 4 -23.44 -59.39 -3.65
C LYS A 4 -22.25 -58.76 -2.91
N ALA A 5 -22.32 -57.62 -2.24
CA ALA A 5 -23.23 -56.49 -2.17
C ALA A 5 -22.51 -55.50 -1.26
N ALA A 6 -22.63 -54.20 -1.54
CA ALA A 6 -22.31 -53.17 -0.57
C ALA A 6 -23.21 -53.31 0.66
N CYS A 7 -22.67 -53.08 1.85
CA CYS A 7 -23.44 -52.62 2.98
C CYS A 7 -22.58 -51.71 3.86
N LEU A 8 -23.11 -50.50 4.06
CA LEU A 8 -22.61 -49.46 4.92
C LEU A 8 -22.49 -49.95 6.37
N ALA A 9 -21.46 -49.45 7.08
CA ALA A 9 -21.56 -49.18 8.50
C ALA A 9 -20.85 -47.86 8.80
N VAL A 10 -21.68 -46.89 9.19
CA VAL A 10 -21.33 -45.56 9.69
C VAL A 10 -20.71 -45.73 11.07
N ALA A 11 -19.53 -45.14 11.30
CA ALA A 11 -18.99 -44.93 12.63
C ALA A 11 -18.45 -43.49 12.73
N ALA A 12 -18.88 -42.84 13.80
CA ALA A 12 -18.86 -41.42 14.03
C ALA A 12 -17.48 -40.88 14.45
N MET A 13 -17.30 -39.60 14.10
CA MET A 13 -16.61 -38.53 14.84
C MET A 13 -15.28 -38.85 15.55
N LEU A 14 -14.22 -38.21 15.06
CA LEU A 14 -13.35 -37.45 15.97
C LEU A 14 -12.95 -36.13 15.30
N GLN A 15 -13.48 -35.05 15.87
CA GLN A 15 -13.19 -33.66 15.53
C GLN A 15 -11.76 -33.33 15.96
N CYS A 16 -10.89 -32.98 15.02
CA CYS A 16 -9.74 -32.13 15.28
C CYS A 16 -10.00 -30.77 14.62
N LEU A 17 -10.79 -29.95 15.32
CA LEU A 17 -10.83 -28.51 15.09
C LEU A 17 -9.43 -27.96 15.43
N GLY A 18 -8.63 -27.72 14.39
CA GLY A 18 -7.41 -26.92 14.50
C GLY A 18 -7.76 -25.52 15.01
N PRO A 19 -6.87 -24.88 15.77
CA PRO A 19 -7.19 -23.68 16.55
C PRO A 19 -7.61 -22.56 15.60
N ALA A 20 -8.87 -22.16 15.71
CA ALA A 20 -9.29 -20.84 15.31
C ALA A 20 -8.46 -19.86 16.16
N SER A 21 -7.53 -19.18 15.51
CA SER A 21 -6.88 -17.99 16.03
C SER A 21 -7.98 -17.02 16.42
N LEU A 22 -8.26 -16.94 17.72
CA LEU A 22 -9.04 -15.87 18.32
C LEU A 22 -8.24 -14.58 18.09
N GLY A 23 -8.49 -13.94 16.95
CA GLY A 23 -8.18 -12.53 16.78
C GLY A 23 -9.00 -11.81 17.84
N GLN A 24 -8.37 -11.44 18.95
CA GLN A 24 -8.99 -10.50 19.88
C GLN A 24 -9.37 -9.26 19.06
N PRO A 25 -10.62 -8.78 19.16
CA PRO A 25 -10.97 -7.53 18.53
C PRO A 25 -10.05 -6.46 19.12
N ALA A 26 -9.33 -5.75 18.25
CA ALA A 26 -8.58 -4.57 18.64
C ALA A 26 -9.57 -3.57 19.23
N ILE A 27 -9.65 -3.54 20.57
CA ILE A 27 -10.47 -2.57 21.30
C ILE A 27 -9.83 -1.22 21.05
N ALA A 28 -10.61 -0.28 20.53
CA ALA A 28 -10.08 1.01 20.19
C ALA A 28 -9.43 1.68 21.40
N ALA A 29 -8.29 2.35 21.24
CA ALA A 29 -7.74 3.22 22.27
C ALA A 29 -8.71 4.40 22.41
N PRO A 30 -9.49 4.48 23.49
CA PRO A 30 -10.43 5.58 23.67
C PRO A 30 -9.65 6.88 23.83
N ALA A 31 -10.25 8.00 23.42
CA ALA A 31 -9.67 9.33 23.63
C ALA A 31 -9.30 9.60 25.11
N SER A 32 -9.93 8.91 26.06
CA SER A 32 -9.59 8.94 27.48
C SER A 32 -8.19 8.41 27.80
N ASP A 33 -7.67 7.45 27.02
CA ASP A 33 -6.31 6.93 27.21
C ASP A 33 -5.26 7.97 26.85
N ALA A 34 -5.47 8.69 25.74
CA ALA A 34 -4.57 9.74 25.27
C ALA A 34 -4.49 10.89 26.29
N ALA A 35 -5.64 11.37 26.78
CA ALA A 35 -5.70 12.41 27.80
C ALA A 35 -5.05 11.97 29.12
N ALA A 36 -5.33 10.75 29.59
CA ALA A 36 -4.71 10.20 30.79
C ALA A 36 -3.20 10.01 30.62
N TYR A 37 -2.74 9.61 29.42
CA TYR A 37 -1.31 9.48 29.13
C TYR A 37 -0.61 10.83 29.19
N ILE A 38 -1.13 11.85 28.51
CA ILE A 38 -0.60 13.22 28.53
C ILE A 38 -0.50 13.75 29.97
N ALA A 39 -1.55 13.59 30.77
CA ALA A 39 -1.56 14.03 32.16
C ALA A 39 -0.50 13.30 33.01
N ARG A 40 -0.33 11.98 32.85
CA ARG A 40 0.70 11.21 33.57
C ARG A 40 2.12 11.65 33.23
N GLN A 41 2.36 12.15 32.02
CA GLN A 41 3.67 12.68 31.60
C GLN A 41 3.92 14.12 32.08
N GLY A 42 2.94 14.78 32.72
CA GLY A 42 3.04 16.19 33.07
C GLY A 42 3.02 17.12 31.85
N TRP A 43 2.49 16.65 30.72
CA TRP A 43 2.36 17.41 29.48
C TRP A 43 1.03 18.16 29.43
N THR A 44 0.98 19.22 28.62
CA THR A 44 -0.26 19.97 28.39
C THR A 44 -0.91 19.49 27.08
N PRO A 45 -2.21 19.16 27.04
CA PRO A 45 -2.86 18.77 25.80
C PRO A 45 -2.91 19.95 24.80
N PHE A 46 -2.74 19.65 23.52
CA PHE A 46 -2.92 20.61 22.43
C PHE A 46 -4.12 20.18 21.56
N ASP A 47 -5.08 21.07 21.34
CA ASP A 47 -6.21 20.80 20.44
C ASP A 47 -5.97 21.43 19.07
N SER A 48 -5.49 20.62 18.12
CA SER A 48 -5.30 21.02 16.72
C SER A 48 -6.61 21.31 15.98
N LYS A 49 -7.77 21.08 16.59
CA LYS A 49 -9.13 21.07 15.98
C LYS A 49 -9.34 20.01 14.90
N VAL A 50 -8.29 19.34 14.43
CA VAL A 50 -8.38 18.19 13.55
C VAL A 50 -8.88 16.98 14.35
N ARG A 51 -9.73 16.18 13.71
CA ARG A 51 -10.29 14.94 14.27
C ARG A 51 -9.96 13.80 13.32
N PRO A 52 -8.70 13.32 13.31
CA PRO A 52 -8.26 12.37 12.31
C PRO A 52 -8.94 11.01 12.53
N ARG A 53 -9.29 10.34 11.44
CA ARG A 53 -9.80 8.98 11.48
C ARG A 53 -8.65 7.99 11.38
N MET A 54 -8.44 7.19 12.41
CA MET A 54 -7.46 6.10 12.40
C MET A 54 -8.12 4.80 11.92
N PRO A 55 -7.49 4.04 11.00
CA PRO A 55 -8.04 2.78 10.50
C PRO A 55 -7.84 1.63 11.50
N ALA A 56 -6.83 1.75 12.38
CA ALA A 56 -6.57 0.82 13.47
C ALA A 56 -7.17 1.38 14.76
N GLY A 57 -8.13 0.67 15.35
CA GLY A 57 -8.85 1.18 16.51
C GLY A 57 -7.92 1.38 17.71
N ASP A 58 -6.95 0.49 17.90
CA ASP A 58 -6.01 0.48 19.01
C ASP A 58 -5.00 1.63 18.99
N LEU A 59 -4.99 2.47 17.95
CA LEU A 59 -4.13 3.64 17.82
C LEU A 59 -4.90 4.94 18.04
N ALA A 60 -4.41 5.77 18.96
CA ALA A 60 -4.90 7.12 19.19
C ALA A 60 -3.86 8.18 18.80
N PRO A 61 -4.24 9.25 18.09
CA PRO A 61 -3.38 10.41 17.84
C PRO A 61 -3.22 11.23 19.12
N LEU A 62 -1.99 11.67 19.40
CA LEU A 62 -1.66 12.52 20.55
C LEU A 62 -1.08 13.84 20.05
N MET A 63 -1.64 14.94 20.55
CA MET A 63 -1.18 16.31 20.33
C MET A 63 -0.94 16.95 21.70
N TYR A 64 0.26 17.45 21.95
CA TYR A 64 0.66 17.86 23.30
C TYR A 64 1.79 18.89 23.28
N TYR A 65 1.95 19.63 24.38
CA TYR A 65 3.14 20.42 24.68
C TYR A 65 3.97 19.65 25.70
N ARG A 66 5.25 19.41 25.38
CA ARG A 66 6.23 18.92 26.36
C ARG A 66 6.43 19.97 27.45
N GLN A 67 6.86 19.54 28.63
CA GLN A 67 7.18 20.45 29.72
C GLN A 67 8.28 21.43 29.28
N GLY A 68 8.02 22.73 29.42
CA GLY A 68 8.96 23.78 29.01
C GLY A 68 9.02 24.05 27.50
N SER A 69 8.18 23.39 26.69
CA SER A 69 8.06 23.71 25.27
C SER A 69 6.93 24.72 25.02
N ALA A 70 7.20 25.73 24.20
CA ALA A 70 6.21 26.72 23.77
C ALA A 70 5.43 26.27 22.52
N VAL A 71 5.81 25.14 21.92
CA VAL A 71 5.28 24.69 20.64
C VAL A 71 4.75 23.25 20.70
N PRO A 72 3.72 22.92 19.90
CA PRO A 72 3.10 21.61 19.98
C PRO A 72 3.97 20.52 19.36
N SER A 73 3.89 19.34 19.95
CA SER A 73 4.45 18.07 19.51
C SER A 73 3.33 17.08 19.19
N CYS A 74 3.63 16.03 18.46
CA CYS A 74 2.66 15.00 18.12
C CYS A 74 3.24 13.58 18.13
N ALA A 75 2.36 12.62 18.40
CA ALA A 75 2.70 11.21 18.55
C ALA A 75 1.49 10.32 18.25
N LEU A 76 1.72 9.01 18.21
CA LEU A 76 0.68 7.98 18.27
C LEU A 76 0.82 7.20 19.57
N LEU A 77 -0.29 6.76 20.12
CA LEU A 77 -0.35 5.88 21.28
C LEU A 77 -1.10 4.61 20.89
N ALA A 78 -0.42 3.48 20.92
CA ALA A 78 -1.06 2.18 20.72
C ALA A 78 -1.43 1.55 22.06
N ARG A 79 -2.62 0.96 22.11
CA ARG A 79 -3.00 0.07 23.21
C ARG A 79 -2.49 -1.34 22.94
N ARG A 80 -1.88 -1.95 23.95
CA ARG A 80 -1.48 -3.37 23.91
C ARG A 80 -1.88 -4.10 25.18
N ALA A 81 -1.77 -5.42 25.16
CA ALA A 81 -1.93 -6.22 26.37
C ALA A 81 -0.98 -5.71 27.47
N GLY A 82 -1.58 -5.31 28.60
CA GLY A 82 -0.85 -4.84 29.78
C GLY A 82 -0.21 -3.45 29.67
N GLY A 83 -0.53 -2.62 28.67
CA GLY A 83 0.05 -1.27 28.61
C GLY A 83 -0.24 -0.46 27.36
N LEU A 84 0.56 0.59 27.20
CA LEU A 84 0.51 1.54 26.09
C LEU A 84 1.91 1.63 25.48
N ASP A 85 1.99 1.68 24.15
CA ASP A 85 3.22 1.97 23.41
C ASP A 85 3.11 3.38 22.81
N PHE A 86 4.16 4.18 22.99
CA PHE A 86 4.23 5.56 22.52
C PHE A 86 5.18 5.67 21.32
N PHE A 87 4.69 6.28 20.24
CA PHE A 87 5.44 6.48 19.00
C PHE A 87 5.50 7.98 18.73
N GLU A 88 6.65 8.58 19.01
CA GLU A 88 6.90 9.98 18.67
C GLU A 88 6.91 10.18 17.15
N ILE A 89 6.12 11.14 16.67
CA ILE A 89 6.16 11.57 15.26
C ILE A 89 7.09 12.77 15.12
N LEU A 90 6.86 13.80 15.92
CA LEU A 90 7.62 15.03 15.90
C LEU A 90 7.49 15.75 17.25
N ALA A 91 8.62 16.12 17.84
CA ALA A 91 8.67 16.92 19.05
C ALA A 91 9.80 17.95 18.96
N ALA A 92 9.58 19.11 19.59
CA ALA A 92 10.62 20.10 19.84
C ALA A 92 11.39 19.72 21.13
N GLU A 93 12.67 20.06 21.18
CA GLU A 93 13.41 19.98 22.44
C GLU A 93 13.00 21.10 23.41
N PRO A 94 13.24 20.94 24.73
CA PRO A 94 12.94 21.99 25.70
C PRO A 94 13.65 23.30 25.35
N GLY A 95 12.89 24.40 25.29
CA GLY A 95 13.40 25.72 24.93
C GLY A 95 13.48 26.01 23.44
N GLU A 96 13.13 25.06 22.57
CA GLU A 96 13.05 25.28 21.12
C GLU A 96 11.65 25.73 20.68
N ASP A 97 11.63 26.59 19.65
CA ASP A 97 10.41 27.06 19.00
C ASP A 97 10.03 26.23 17.76
N TYR A 98 10.92 25.34 17.31
CA TYR A 98 10.76 24.49 16.12
C TYR A 98 11.58 23.20 16.30
N PRO A 99 11.23 22.11 15.61
CA PRO A 99 10.08 21.95 14.73
C PRO A 99 8.79 21.77 15.54
N HIS A 100 7.67 22.23 15.00
CA HIS A 100 6.38 22.05 15.66
C HIS A 100 5.44 21.15 14.86
N CYS A 101 4.64 20.35 15.56
CA CYS A 101 3.60 19.53 14.94
C CYS A 101 2.25 20.18 15.16
N SER A 102 1.69 20.78 14.10
CA SER A 102 0.43 21.52 14.20
C SER A 102 -0.80 20.64 14.01
N ALA A 103 -0.66 19.50 13.33
CA ALA A 103 -1.76 18.56 13.13
C ALA A 103 -1.29 17.14 12.76
N ILE A 104 -2.01 16.14 13.27
CA ILE A 104 -2.10 14.80 12.69
C ILE A 104 -3.38 14.73 11.86
N HIS A 105 -3.27 14.32 10.60
CA HIS A 105 -4.40 14.12 9.69
C HIS A 105 -4.85 12.65 9.70
N ASP A 106 -5.77 12.28 8.80
CA ASP A 106 -6.32 10.92 8.71
C ASP A 106 -5.23 9.86 8.48
N GLY A 107 -5.37 8.71 9.14
CA GLY A 107 -4.53 7.55 8.90
C GLY A 107 -5.08 6.68 7.76
N ALA A 108 -4.21 5.98 7.05
CA ALA A 108 -4.61 4.95 6.10
C ALA A 108 -3.75 3.70 6.21
N SER A 109 -4.40 2.54 6.19
CA SER A 109 -3.71 1.24 6.25
C SER A 109 -3.57 0.63 4.86
N PHE A 110 -2.47 -0.07 4.63
CA PHE A 110 -2.26 -0.85 3.41
C PHE A 110 -1.45 -2.13 3.71
N PRO A 111 -1.80 -3.26 3.09
CA PRO A 111 -1.00 -4.47 3.21
C PRO A 111 0.23 -4.42 2.28
N PHE A 112 1.34 -5.01 2.72
CA PHE A 112 2.50 -5.30 1.88
C PHE A 112 3.34 -6.45 2.45
N ALA A 113 3.66 -7.45 1.62
CA ALA A 113 4.51 -8.60 1.97
C ALA A 113 4.15 -9.27 3.31
N GLY A 114 2.85 -9.52 3.55
CA GLY A 114 2.35 -10.17 4.76
C GLY A 114 2.38 -9.31 6.04
N LYS A 115 2.67 -8.01 5.93
CA LYS A 115 2.52 -7.03 7.01
C LYS A 115 1.39 -6.05 6.68
N SER A 116 0.77 -5.49 7.72
CA SER A 116 -0.08 -4.31 7.59
C SER A 116 0.76 -3.07 7.90
N TYR A 117 0.72 -2.07 7.03
CA TYR A 117 1.36 -0.79 7.25
C TYR A 117 0.29 0.26 7.51
N LEU A 118 0.65 1.27 8.30
CA LEU A 118 -0.13 2.48 8.53
C LEU A 118 0.70 3.67 8.06
N VAL A 119 0.08 4.55 7.29
CA VAL A 119 0.61 5.89 7.03
C VAL A 119 -0.22 6.94 7.77
N VAL A 120 0.45 7.89 8.38
CA VAL A 120 -0.15 9.03 9.09
C VAL A 120 0.46 10.31 8.54
N PRO A 121 -0.26 11.08 7.73
CA PRO A 121 0.17 12.41 7.32
C PRO A 121 0.09 13.36 8.52
N TYR A 122 1.10 14.21 8.68
CA TYR A 122 1.14 15.23 9.71
C TYR A 122 1.70 16.53 9.14
N THR A 123 1.34 17.65 9.76
CA THR A 123 1.87 18.97 9.39
C THR A 123 2.96 19.35 10.38
N SER A 124 4.19 19.48 9.85
CA SER A 124 5.30 20.11 10.54
C SER A 124 5.42 21.57 10.11
N ARG A 125 6.06 22.37 10.94
CA ARG A 125 6.61 23.66 10.52
C ARG A 125 7.93 23.85 11.21
N ASP A 126 8.91 24.22 10.40
CA ASP A 126 10.32 24.25 10.79
C ASP A 126 10.80 25.69 10.95
N THR A 127 10.06 26.66 10.39
CA THR A 127 10.33 28.09 10.53
C THR A 127 9.02 28.87 10.71
N ARG A 128 9.10 30.19 10.94
CA ARG A 128 7.88 31.00 11.04
C ARG A 128 7.04 30.95 9.76
N ASP A 129 7.63 30.80 8.59
CA ASP A 129 6.87 30.99 7.34
C ASP A 129 6.64 29.69 6.57
N GLU A 130 7.25 28.58 7.02
CA GLU A 130 7.26 27.33 6.27
C GLU A 130 6.55 26.20 7.01
N SER A 131 5.44 25.76 6.44
CA SER A 131 4.74 24.55 6.88
C SER A 131 4.83 23.47 5.82
N TYR A 132 5.15 22.26 6.25
CA TYR A 132 5.28 21.09 5.42
C TYR A 132 4.29 20.02 5.85
N THR A 133 3.86 19.19 4.91
CA THR A 133 3.21 17.92 5.23
C THR A 133 4.22 16.81 5.02
N ALA A 134 4.34 15.93 6.01
CA ALA A 134 5.15 14.74 5.96
C ALA A 134 4.30 13.51 6.31
N PHE A 135 4.90 12.33 6.24
CA PHE A 135 4.25 11.05 6.53
C PHE A 135 5.02 10.34 7.63
N PHE A 136 4.30 9.69 8.53
CA PHE A 136 4.85 8.76 9.50
C PHE A 136 4.30 7.37 9.25
N TYR A 137 5.18 6.37 9.26
CA TYR A 137 4.89 4.99 8.95
C TYR A 137 5.12 4.08 10.14
N LEU A 138 4.11 3.26 10.43
CA LEU A 138 4.19 2.12 11.31
C LEU A 138 3.92 0.84 10.50
N SER A 139 4.44 -0.29 10.94
CA SER A 139 3.96 -1.61 10.54
C SER A 139 3.43 -2.39 11.72
N THR A 140 2.48 -3.27 11.47
CA THR A 140 1.94 -4.21 12.43
C THR A 140 2.45 -5.61 12.09
N GLY A 141 3.17 -6.21 13.03
CA GLY A 141 3.65 -7.59 12.93
C GLY A 141 2.52 -8.62 13.06
N LYS A 142 2.85 -9.90 12.86
CA LYS A 142 1.90 -11.01 13.05
C LYS A 142 1.42 -11.15 14.50
N ASP A 143 2.20 -10.64 15.44
CA ASP A 143 1.89 -10.58 16.87
C ASP A 143 0.96 -9.41 17.24
N GLY A 144 0.52 -8.62 16.25
CA GLY A 144 -0.35 -7.46 16.46
C GLY A 144 0.38 -6.23 17.02
N ARG A 145 1.70 -6.27 17.18
CA ARG A 145 2.47 -5.14 17.71
C ARG A 145 2.85 -4.16 16.60
N HIS A 146 2.76 -2.87 16.89
CA HIS A 146 3.23 -1.81 16.01
C HIS A 146 4.73 -1.59 16.15
N ALA A 147 5.40 -1.32 15.04
CA ALA A 147 6.81 -0.98 14.97
C ALA A 147 7.01 0.23 14.04
N VAL A 148 7.94 1.11 14.40
CA VAL A 148 8.32 2.25 13.56
C VAL A 148 9.08 1.74 12.33
N GLU A 149 8.62 2.14 11.14
CA GLU A 149 9.29 1.81 9.89
C GLU A 149 10.35 2.89 9.59
N ASN A 150 11.45 2.88 10.35
CA ASN A 150 12.51 3.89 10.29
C ASN A 150 12.93 4.17 8.85
N ALA A 151 13.18 3.12 8.07
CA ALA A 151 13.67 3.32 6.73
C ALA A 151 12.63 3.89 5.75
N LEU A 152 11.33 3.77 6.03
CA LEU A 152 10.29 4.49 5.30
C LEU A 152 10.21 5.95 5.77
N ASN A 153 10.31 6.18 7.08
CA ASN A 153 10.27 7.52 7.69
C ASN A 153 11.47 8.38 7.27
N ASP A 154 12.68 7.80 7.25
CA ASP A 154 13.93 8.47 6.83
C ASP A 154 13.91 8.85 5.34
N ALA A 155 13.11 8.17 4.53
CA ALA A 155 12.98 8.43 3.10
C ALA A 155 11.93 9.51 2.76
N VAL A 156 11.21 10.03 3.76
CA VAL A 156 10.20 11.06 3.56
C VAL A 156 10.84 12.43 3.35
N ALA A 157 10.64 13.00 2.18
CA ALA A 157 10.87 14.43 1.95
C ALA A 157 9.58 15.20 2.31
N PRO A 158 9.60 16.14 3.26
CA PRO A 158 8.46 17.00 3.54
C PRO A 158 8.04 17.78 2.29
N GLY A 159 6.74 17.83 2.02
CA GLY A 159 6.17 18.50 0.84
C GLY A 159 5.39 19.76 1.20
N LEU A 160 5.31 20.70 0.27
CA LEU A 160 4.42 21.85 0.39
C LEU A 160 2.96 21.44 0.10
N GLY A 161 2.03 22.03 0.84
CA GLY A 161 0.58 21.78 0.69
C GLY A 161 0.08 20.57 1.46
N ARG A 162 -1.21 20.25 1.27
CA ARG A 162 -1.89 19.14 1.95
C ARG A 162 -1.70 17.85 1.16
N LEU A 163 -0.84 16.96 1.66
CA LEU A 163 -0.67 15.62 1.08
C LEU A 163 -1.77 14.68 1.59
N ALA A 164 -2.31 13.86 0.71
CA ALA A 164 -3.29 12.83 1.09
C ALA A 164 -2.57 11.56 1.56
N ALA A 165 -3.20 10.79 2.45
CA ALA A 165 -2.65 9.50 2.89
C ALA A 165 -2.40 8.54 1.71
N SER A 166 -3.18 8.64 0.62
CA SER A 166 -2.95 7.89 -0.62
C SER A 166 -1.61 8.19 -1.29
N ASP A 167 -1.09 9.42 -1.18
CA ASP A 167 0.23 9.78 -1.70
C ASP A 167 1.34 9.11 -0.89
N GLY A 168 1.16 9.05 0.45
CA GLY A 168 2.07 8.32 1.33
C GLY A 168 2.06 6.81 1.08
N ILE A 169 0.87 6.21 0.86
CA ILE A 169 0.77 4.80 0.44
C ILE A 169 1.52 4.57 -0.87
N ARG A 170 1.37 5.47 -1.86
CA ARG A 170 2.10 5.36 -3.13
C ARG A 170 3.60 5.44 -2.91
N GLY A 171 4.09 6.41 -2.13
CA GLY A 171 5.51 6.54 -1.81
C GLY A 171 6.07 5.30 -1.12
N ALA A 172 5.40 4.83 -0.06
CA ALA A 172 5.82 3.64 0.69
C ALA A 172 5.82 2.38 -0.16
N LYS A 173 4.78 2.11 -0.97
CA LYS A 173 4.75 0.93 -1.85
C LYS A 173 5.85 0.99 -2.92
N ALA A 174 6.16 2.17 -3.46
CA ALA A 174 7.27 2.33 -4.40
C ALA A 174 8.61 1.95 -3.76
N ASP A 175 8.87 2.43 -2.54
CA ASP A 175 10.09 2.15 -1.80
C ASP A 175 10.19 0.68 -1.38
N LEU A 176 9.10 0.10 -0.86
CA LEU A 176 9.02 -1.32 -0.48
C LEU A 176 9.24 -2.25 -1.69
N ILE A 177 8.65 -1.94 -2.85
CA ILE A 177 8.89 -2.71 -4.09
C ILE A 177 10.34 -2.59 -4.53
N ARG A 178 10.92 -1.38 -4.52
CA ARG A 178 12.33 -1.15 -4.86
C ARG A 178 13.27 -1.99 -3.99
N ARG A 179 13.02 -2.05 -2.68
CA ARG A 179 13.80 -2.87 -1.75
C ARG A 179 13.64 -4.36 -1.99
N SER A 180 12.47 -4.80 -2.44
CA SER A 180 12.25 -6.20 -2.83
C SER A 180 12.97 -6.59 -4.13
N GLU A 181 13.39 -5.60 -4.93
CA GLU A 181 14.03 -5.77 -6.24
C GLU A 181 15.32 -4.94 -6.38
N PRO A 182 16.33 -5.10 -5.51
CA PRO A 182 17.49 -4.19 -5.43
C PRO A 182 18.37 -4.19 -6.68
N ALA A 183 18.29 -5.25 -7.51
CA ALA A 183 19.01 -5.36 -8.77
C ALA A 183 18.36 -4.57 -9.91
N LEU A 184 17.11 -4.11 -9.75
CA LEU A 184 16.33 -3.47 -10.79
C LEU A 184 16.04 -2.01 -10.45
N GLN A 185 15.93 -1.18 -11.47
CA GLN A 185 15.53 0.21 -11.37
C GLN A 185 14.01 0.32 -11.51
N LEU A 186 13.34 0.85 -10.48
CA LEU A 186 11.93 1.20 -10.57
C LEU A 186 11.75 2.44 -11.47
N LEU A 187 10.81 2.36 -12.43
CA LEU A 187 10.41 3.51 -13.23
C LEU A 187 9.29 4.28 -12.51
N GLU A 188 9.65 5.23 -11.65
CA GLU A 188 8.71 5.93 -10.76
C GLU A 188 7.58 6.65 -11.51
N ARG A 189 7.87 7.24 -12.67
CA ARG A 189 6.87 7.90 -13.53
C ARG A 189 5.74 6.94 -13.95
N ASP A 190 6.06 5.66 -14.07
CA ASP A 190 5.16 4.61 -14.54
C ASP A 190 4.59 3.77 -13.38
N PHE A 191 4.82 4.20 -12.14
CA PHE A 191 4.30 3.55 -10.94
C PHE A 191 2.86 3.98 -10.64
N ILE A 192 2.00 3.00 -10.36
CA ILE A 192 0.60 3.22 -10.03
C ILE A 192 0.29 2.48 -8.74
N ALA A 193 -0.28 3.13 -7.73
CA ALA A 193 -0.67 2.46 -6.50
C ALA A 193 -1.92 3.08 -5.86
N ASP A 194 -2.63 2.23 -5.12
CA ASP A 194 -3.62 2.61 -4.13
C ASP A 194 -3.51 1.68 -2.91
N GLY A 195 -4.44 1.82 -1.95
CA GLY A 195 -4.42 1.04 -0.71
C GLY A 195 -4.37 -0.48 -0.93
N GLY A 196 -5.03 -1.01 -1.95
CA GLY A 196 -5.17 -2.46 -2.15
C GLY A 196 -4.33 -3.07 -3.25
N LYS A 197 -3.70 -2.25 -4.10
CA LYS A 197 -2.94 -2.73 -5.27
C LYS A 197 -1.85 -1.74 -5.68
N ALA A 198 -0.82 -2.26 -6.33
CA ALA A 198 0.18 -1.46 -7.02
C ALA A 198 0.62 -2.13 -8.32
N PHE A 199 1.13 -1.32 -9.23
CA PHE A 199 1.73 -1.72 -10.48
C PHE A 199 3.03 -0.96 -10.65
N ALA A 200 4.11 -1.71 -10.83
CA ALA A 200 5.44 -1.20 -11.04
C ALA A 200 6.04 -1.81 -12.30
N ILE A 201 6.78 -1.00 -13.03
CA ILE A 201 7.65 -1.48 -14.09
C ILE A 201 9.09 -1.26 -13.62
N LEU A 202 9.83 -2.35 -13.55
CA LEU A 202 11.24 -2.33 -13.22
C LEU A 202 12.05 -2.69 -14.45
N LYS A 203 13.22 -2.08 -14.58
CA LYS A 203 14.16 -2.33 -15.66
C LYS A 203 15.48 -2.79 -15.06
N ASP A 204 16.11 -3.80 -15.68
CA ASP A 204 17.48 -4.15 -15.28
C ASP A 204 18.44 -2.99 -15.58
N LYS A 205 19.56 -2.93 -14.85
CA LYS A 205 20.54 -1.84 -15.01
C LYS A 205 21.15 -1.77 -16.42
N ALA A 206 21.28 -2.93 -17.07
CA ALA A 206 21.73 -3.03 -18.46
C ALA A 206 20.66 -2.58 -19.48
N GLY A 207 19.41 -2.47 -19.04
CA GLY A 207 18.30 -2.04 -19.85
C GLY A 207 17.91 -3.00 -20.97
N HIS A 208 18.02 -4.30 -20.72
CA HIS A 208 17.68 -5.38 -21.62
C HIS A 208 16.42 -6.12 -21.19
N ARG A 209 15.94 -5.95 -19.96
CA ARG A 209 14.78 -6.67 -19.44
C ARG A 209 13.86 -5.73 -18.67
N CYS A 210 12.57 -5.89 -18.93
CA CYS A 210 11.53 -5.26 -18.12
C CYS A 210 10.81 -6.33 -17.31
N THR A 211 10.69 -6.06 -16.03
CA THR A 211 9.93 -6.86 -15.08
C THR A 211 8.72 -6.04 -14.65
N PHE A 212 7.54 -6.60 -14.81
CA PHE A 212 6.30 -6.01 -14.37
C PHE A 212 5.93 -6.63 -13.04
N VAL A 213 5.71 -5.79 -12.03
CA VAL A 213 5.31 -6.21 -10.70
C VAL A 213 3.89 -5.72 -10.45
N VAL A 214 3.00 -6.65 -10.14
CA VAL A 214 1.64 -6.34 -9.69
C VAL A 214 1.53 -6.77 -8.25
N GLU A 215 1.20 -5.82 -7.38
CA GLU A 215 0.89 -6.06 -5.99
C GLU A 215 -0.62 -6.10 -5.80
N THR A 216 -1.11 -7.12 -5.09
CA THR A 216 -2.52 -7.25 -4.70
C THR A 216 -2.64 -7.70 -3.26
N LYS A 217 -3.28 -6.90 -2.40
CA LYS A 217 -3.48 -7.21 -0.97
C LYS A 217 -2.20 -7.59 -0.22
N GLY A 218 -1.08 -7.06 -0.65
CA GLY A 218 0.26 -7.25 -0.12
C GLY A 218 1.08 -8.33 -0.81
N ASP A 219 0.47 -9.16 -1.66
CA ASP A 219 1.20 -10.19 -2.41
C ASP A 219 1.76 -9.63 -3.71
N LEU A 220 3.03 -9.96 -4.00
CA LEU A 220 3.74 -9.52 -5.19
C LEU A 220 3.77 -10.62 -6.26
N ALA A 221 3.17 -10.35 -7.41
CA ALA A 221 3.32 -11.14 -8.62
C ALA A 221 4.31 -10.47 -9.59
N ARG A 222 5.20 -11.27 -10.19
CA ARG A 222 6.28 -10.81 -11.08
C ARG A 222 6.12 -11.43 -12.46
N TYR A 223 6.26 -10.62 -13.50
CA TYR A 223 6.12 -11.05 -14.87
C TYR A 223 7.21 -10.46 -15.74
N GLY A 224 7.92 -11.29 -16.49
CA GLY A 224 8.90 -10.83 -17.47
C GLY A 224 8.26 -10.40 -18.79
N SER A 225 8.96 -9.54 -19.53
CA SER A 225 8.53 -9.06 -20.86
C SER A 225 8.38 -10.18 -21.90
N GLU A 226 9.06 -11.32 -21.71
CA GLU A 226 8.97 -12.50 -22.56
C GLU A 226 7.55 -13.08 -22.64
N LEU A 227 6.77 -12.95 -21.57
CA LEU A 227 5.38 -13.44 -21.51
C LEU A 227 4.49 -12.75 -22.55
N PHE A 228 4.84 -11.53 -22.96
CA PHE A 228 4.08 -10.72 -23.91
C PHE A 228 4.71 -10.73 -25.31
N GLY A 229 5.46 -11.79 -25.63
CA GLY A 229 6.12 -11.96 -26.93
C GLY A 229 7.19 -10.90 -27.19
N GLY A 230 7.83 -10.40 -26.12
CA GLY A 230 8.94 -9.45 -26.17
C GLY A 230 10.30 -10.14 -25.99
N GLY A 231 11.27 -9.79 -26.85
CA GLY A 231 12.69 -10.06 -26.60
C GLY A 231 13.27 -9.07 -25.58
N ARG A 232 14.44 -8.46 -25.85
CA ARG A 232 14.99 -7.45 -24.93
C ARG A 232 14.09 -6.23 -24.84
N CYS A 233 13.80 -5.78 -23.62
CA CYS A 233 13.05 -4.55 -23.40
C CYS A 233 13.93 -3.33 -23.65
N ARG A 234 13.67 -2.60 -24.74
CA ARG A 234 14.44 -1.40 -25.13
C ARG A 234 13.99 -0.16 -24.38
N GLY A 235 12.70 -0.06 -24.10
CA GLY A 235 12.16 1.07 -23.35
C GLY A 235 10.68 0.92 -23.06
N VAL A 236 10.27 1.51 -21.94
CA VAL A 236 8.87 1.65 -21.57
C VAL A 236 8.36 2.96 -22.16
N LEU A 237 7.27 2.86 -22.92
CA LEU A 237 6.67 4.00 -23.61
C LEU A 237 5.60 4.67 -22.77
N ALA A 238 4.77 3.87 -22.10
CA ALA A 238 3.71 4.34 -21.25
C ALA A 238 3.21 3.22 -20.34
N SER A 239 2.63 3.59 -19.21
CA SER A 239 1.86 2.72 -18.34
C SER A 239 0.45 3.27 -18.16
N GLY A 240 -0.46 2.44 -17.65
CA GLY A 240 -1.79 2.93 -17.31
C GLY A 240 -2.65 1.93 -16.57
N ARG A 241 -3.75 2.47 -16.03
CA ARG A 241 -4.84 1.69 -15.42
C ARG A 241 -6.12 1.80 -16.25
N PHE A 242 -6.88 0.72 -16.31
CA PHE A 242 -8.22 0.68 -16.88
C PHE A 242 -9.14 -0.14 -15.97
N ASP A 243 -10.23 0.44 -15.51
CA ASP A 243 -11.18 -0.23 -14.63
C ASP A 243 -12.41 -0.72 -15.40
N THR A 244 -12.84 -1.93 -15.06
CA THR A 244 -14.12 -2.53 -15.45
C THR A 244 -14.88 -2.95 -14.18
N PRO A 245 -16.18 -3.29 -14.28
CA PRO A 245 -16.91 -3.88 -13.15
C PRO A 245 -16.30 -5.18 -12.63
N ALA A 246 -15.68 -5.98 -13.51
CA ALA A 246 -15.12 -7.29 -13.15
C ALA A 246 -13.66 -7.21 -12.64
N ALA A 247 -12.84 -6.32 -13.19
CA ALA A 247 -11.41 -6.24 -12.90
C ALA A 247 -10.81 -4.82 -13.05
N THR A 248 -9.72 -4.57 -12.35
CA THR A 248 -8.76 -3.50 -12.68
C THR A 248 -7.68 -4.07 -13.57
N TYR A 249 -7.49 -3.48 -14.74
CA TYR A 249 -6.39 -3.79 -15.65
C TYR A 249 -5.23 -2.82 -15.47
N PHE A 250 -4.02 -3.36 -15.37
CA PHE A 250 -2.77 -2.61 -15.49
C PHE A 250 -2.13 -2.89 -16.84
N LEU A 251 -1.62 -1.83 -17.46
CA LEU A 251 -1.07 -1.85 -18.81
C LEU A 251 0.35 -1.28 -18.78
N GLY A 252 1.26 -1.92 -19.50
CA GLY A 252 2.57 -1.38 -19.84
C GLY A 252 2.83 -1.48 -21.34
N LEU A 253 2.97 -0.36 -22.03
CA LEU A 253 3.46 -0.32 -23.41
C LEU A 253 4.97 -0.23 -23.41
N PHE A 254 5.62 -1.12 -24.16
CA PHE A 254 7.06 -1.18 -24.23
C PHE A 254 7.56 -1.55 -25.63
N ARG A 255 8.78 -1.14 -25.96
CA ARG A 255 9.48 -1.60 -27.16
C ARG A 255 10.31 -2.83 -26.82
N ALA A 256 10.12 -3.90 -27.58
CA ALA A 256 10.99 -5.07 -27.57
C ALA A 256 12.00 -5.00 -28.72
N ASP A 257 12.81 -6.05 -28.91
CA ASP A 257 13.60 -6.19 -30.14
C ASP A 257 12.66 -6.23 -31.38
N GLY A 258 12.98 -5.41 -32.40
CA GLY A 258 12.16 -5.19 -33.59
C GLY A 258 11.33 -3.89 -33.53
N PRO A 259 10.59 -3.56 -34.61
CA PRO A 259 9.85 -2.29 -34.71
C PRO A 259 8.54 -2.27 -33.91
N ALA A 260 8.07 -3.43 -33.42
CA ALA A 260 6.74 -3.56 -32.85
C ALA A 260 6.68 -3.13 -31.37
N THR A 261 5.78 -2.21 -31.04
CA THR A 261 5.36 -1.93 -29.66
C THR A 261 4.56 -3.11 -29.12
N LYS A 262 4.95 -3.58 -27.93
CA LYS A 262 4.30 -4.65 -27.19
C LYS A 262 3.44 -4.08 -26.06
N LEU A 263 2.46 -4.87 -25.63
CA LEU A 263 1.57 -4.55 -24.51
C LEU A 263 1.72 -5.62 -23.44
N ALA A 264 2.18 -5.24 -22.26
CA ALA A 264 2.04 -6.01 -21.04
C ALA A 264 0.68 -5.69 -20.42
N LEU A 265 -0.09 -6.71 -20.09
CA LEU A 265 -1.45 -6.57 -19.59
C LEU A 265 -1.67 -7.51 -18.41
N PHE A 266 -2.24 -6.96 -17.34
CA PHE A 266 -2.50 -7.69 -16.10
C PHE A 266 -3.90 -7.36 -15.59
N ALA A 267 -4.68 -8.37 -15.23
CA ALA A 267 -5.99 -8.24 -14.63
C ALA A 267 -5.92 -8.50 -13.12
N VAL A 268 -6.54 -7.63 -12.33
CA VAL A 268 -6.78 -7.82 -10.90
C VAL A 268 -8.29 -7.87 -10.68
N PRO A 269 -8.87 -9.04 -10.34
CA PRO A 269 -10.30 -9.18 -10.12
C PRO A 269 -10.82 -8.24 -9.02
N LYS A 270 -11.98 -7.61 -9.24
CA LYS A 270 -12.62 -6.77 -8.21
C LYS A 270 -13.07 -7.56 -6.98
N SER A 271 -13.29 -8.87 -7.13
CA SER A 271 -13.50 -9.81 -6.02
C SER A 271 -12.28 -9.97 -5.11
N GLY A 272 -11.11 -9.43 -5.50
CA GLY A 272 -9.91 -9.41 -4.68
C GLY A 272 -9.09 -10.70 -4.74
N GLY A 273 -9.06 -11.33 -5.90
CA GLY A 273 -8.14 -12.43 -6.23
C GLY A 273 -6.75 -11.94 -6.63
N ALA A 274 -5.85 -12.90 -6.88
CA ALA A 274 -4.49 -12.62 -7.35
C ALA A 274 -4.49 -11.95 -8.73
N ALA A 275 -3.45 -11.17 -9.00
CA ALA A 275 -3.19 -10.65 -10.33
C ALA A 275 -2.95 -11.78 -11.32
N GLN A 276 -3.48 -11.63 -12.54
CA GLN A 276 -3.28 -12.57 -13.66
C GLN A 276 -2.71 -11.81 -14.85
N ALA A 277 -1.70 -12.39 -15.51
CA ALA A 277 -1.22 -11.86 -16.78
C ALA A 277 -2.13 -12.28 -17.93
N GLU A 278 -2.31 -11.39 -18.90
CA GLU A 278 -3.24 -11.53 -20.02
C GLU A 278 -2.51 -11.54 -21.38
N PRO A 279 -1.59 -12.50 -21.64
CA PRO A 279 -0.78 -12.50 -22.85
C PRO A 279 -1.60 -12.71 -24.13
N GLY A 280 -2.70 -13.48 -24.06
CA GLY A 280 -3.60 -13.70 -25.19
C GLY A 280 -4.29 -12.41 -25.63
N LEU A 281 -4.90 -11.68 -24.68
CA LEU A 281 -5.57 -10.41 -24.94
C LEU A 281 -4.58 -9.32 -25.38
N ALA A 282 -3.36 -9.33 -24.84
CA ALA A 282 -2.27 -8.48 -25.31
C ALA A 282 -1.87 -8.77 -26.77
N ALA A 283 -1.78 -10.05 -27.15
CA ALA A 283 -1.48 -10.46 -28.52
C ALA A 283 -2.61 -10.10 -29.51
N GLU A 284 -3.88 -10.18 -29.08
CA GLU A 284 -5.02 -9.70 -29.85
C GLU A 284 -4.97 -8.19 -30.08
N ALA A 285 -4.69 -7.41 -29.03
CA ALA A 285 -4.51 -5.96 -29.17
C ALA A 285 -3.40 -5.62 -30.19
N LEU A 286 -2.29 -6.36 -30.16
CA LEU A 286 -1.19 -6.20 -31.11
C LEU A 286 -1.63 -6.54 -32.55
N ARG A 287 -2.27 -7.69 -32.78
CA ARG A 287 -2.77 -8.09 -34.10
C ARG A 287 -3.78 -7.10 -34.67
N ALA A 288 -4.59 -6.50 -33.80
CA ALA A 288 -5.56 -5.48 -34.17
C ALA A 288 -4.96 -4.06 -34.37
N GLY A 289 -3.64 -3.90 -34.27
CA GLY A 289 -2.94 -2.61 -34.42
C GLY A 289 -3.25 -1.61 -33.30
N ARG A 290 -3.58 -2.09 -32.09
CA ARG A 290 -4.06 -1.27 -30.96
C ARG A 290 -3.01 -0.93 -29.92
N THR A 291 -1.73 -1.18 -30.22
CA THR A 291 -0.60 -0.95 -29.30
C THR A 291 0.21 0.31 -29.62
N GLY A 292 -0.26 1.17 -30.53
CA GLY A 292 0.43 2.41 -30.90
C GLY A 292 0.51 3.44 -29.77
N ASP A 293 -0.51 3.48 -28.90
CA ASP A 293 -0.57 4.36 -27.74
C ASP A 293 -1.50 3.78 -26.65
N ILE A 294 -1.39 4.32 -25.44
CA ILE A 294 -2.12 3.78 -24.27
C ILE A 294 -3.62 4.03 -24.35
N ARG A 295 -4.06 5.10 -25.02
CA ARG A 295 -5.49 5.43 -25.20
C ARG A 295 -6.15 4.41 -26.12
N THR A 296 -5.48 4.07 -27.22
CA THR A 296 -5.94 3.07 -28.18
C THR A 296 -6.01 1.68 -27.54
N ALA A 297 -5.00 1.31 -26.75
CA ALA A 297 -5.01 0.05 -25.99
C ALA A 297 -6.20 -0.02 -25.01
N LYS A 298 -6.46 1.04 -24.24
CA LYS A 298 -7.62 1.11 -23.35
C LYS A 298 -8.97 1.05 -24.09
N ALA A 299 -9.07 1.69 -25.25
CA ALA A 299 -10.29 1.64 -26.07
C ALA A 299 -10.54 0.23 -26.64
N PHE A 300 -9.47 -0.51 -26.97
CA PHE A 300 -9.56 -1.92 -27.31
C PHE A 300 -10.08 -2.75 -26.12
N LEU A 301 -9.47 -2.62 -24.93
CA LEU A 301 -9.90 -3.35 -23.74
C LEU A 301 -11.36 -3.09 -23.41
N ARG A 302 -11.81 -1.83 -23.45
CA ARG A 302 -13.21 -1.49 -23.20
C ARG A 302 -14.18 -2.29 -24.07
N ARG A 303 -13.86 -2.53 -25.33
CA ARG A 303 -14.69 -3.34 -26.23
C ARG A 303 -14.55 -4.83 -25.95
N ALA A 304 -13.32 -5.30 -25.77
CA ALA A 304 -13.03 -6.72 -25.53
C ALA A 304 -13.62 -7.23 -24.22
N THR A 305 -13.71 -6.38 -23.19
CA THR A 305 -14.25 -6.74 -21.88
C THR A 305 -15.74 -6.41 -21.71
N ALA A 306 -16.35 -5.66 -22.63
CA ALA A 306 -17.78 -5.33 -22.56
C ALA A 306 -18.69 -6.55 -22.72
N SER A 307 -18.24 -7.58 -23.46
CA SER A 307 -18.96 -8.85 -23.66
C SER A 307 -18.98 -9.77 -22.43
N HIS A 308 -18.27 -9.41 -21.36
CA HIS A 308 -18.12 -10.22 -20.15
C HIS A 308 -18.80 -9.62 -18.91
N SER A 309 -19.61 -8.57 -19.08
CA SER A 309 -20.46 -8.07 -17.99
C SER A 309 -21.78 -8.84 -17.99
N PRO A 310 -22.14 -9.56 -16.91
CA PRO A 310 -23.50 -10.10 -16.78
C PRO A 310 -24.47 -8.92 -16.75
N GLN A 311 -25.54 -9.01 -17.54
CA GLN A 311 -26.70 -8.12 -17.42
C GLN A 311 -27.37 -8.32 -16.06
#